data_AF-A0A0G0LRN8-F1
#
_entry.id   AF-A0A0G0LRN8-F1
#
_cell.length_a   1.000
_cell.length_b   1.000
_cell.length_c   1.000
_cell.angle_alpha   90.00
_cell.angle_beta   90.00
_cell.angle_gamma   90.00
#
_symmetry.space_group_name_H-M   'P 1'
#
loop_
_entity.id
_entity.type
_entity.pdbx_description
1 polymer ?
#
loop_
_entity_poly.entity_id
_entity_poly.type
_entity_poly.pdbx_seq_one_letter_code
_entity_poly.pdbx_strand_id
1 'polypeptide(L)'
;MIITNPTGDSAIKLASQNSHITFGNGTTGDFLTIGSRDSAGSATEMLYMDNNGNVGIGGTPAAGRKLHVYGTLSAGYDIPIRRW
;
A
#
# COMPACT_ATOMS: atom_id res chain seq x y z
N MET A 1 2.15 -17.56 17.55
CA MET A 1 2.35 -18.33 16.29
C MET A 1 2.80 -17.35 15.23
N ILE A 2 4.00 -17.52 14.70
CA ILE A 2 4.57 -16.68 13.64
C ILE A 2 4.43 -17.47 12.35
N ILE A 3 3.68 -16.94 11.39
CA ILE A 3 3.71 -17.45 10.02
C ILE A 3 4.77 -16.60 9.32
N THR A 4 5.76 -17.23 8.71
CA THR A 4 6.75 -16.57 7.86
C THR A 4 6.80 -17.35 6.55
N ASN A 5 6.91 -16.65 5.42
CA ASN A 5 7.23 -17.28 4.15
C ASN A 5 8.75 -17.23 3.95
N PRO A 6 9.46 -18.37 3.85
CA PRO A 6 10.91 -18.41 3.70
C PRO A 6 11.41 -17.87 2.35
N THR A 7 10.51 -17.56 1.41
CA THR A 7 10.85 -17.08 0.07
C THR A 7 10.72 -15.56 -0.10
N GLY A 8 10.42 -14.82 0.97
CA GLY A 8 10.55 -13.36 0.97
C GLY A 8 9.29 -12.56 0.70
N ASP A 9 8.12 -13.21 0.59
CA ASP A 9 6.85 -12.50 0.70
C ASP A 9 6.40 -12.41 2.15
N SER A 10 5.53 -11.45 2.37
CA SER A 10 4.89 -11.03 3.61
C SER A 10 4.64 -12.12 4.65
N ALA A 11 5.05 -11.84 5.89
CA ALA A 11 4.94 -12.77 7.00
C ALA A 11 3.46 -13.12 7.31
N ILE A 12 2.56 -12.15 7.18
CA ILE A 12 1.12 -12.37 7.36
C ILE A 12 0.39 -11.86 6.13
N LYS A 13 -0.18 -12.80 5.37
CA LYS A 13 -1.06 -12.53 4.24
C LYS A 13 -2.46 -13.05 4.58
N LEU A 14 -3.43 -12.15 4.66
CA LEU A 14 -4.85 -12.50 4.70
C LEU A 14 -5.39 -12.28 3.29
N ALA A 15 -5.34 -13.31 2.44
CA ALA A 15 -5.64 -13.18 1.03
C ALA A 15 -6.65 -14.19 0.50
N SER A 16 -7.52 -13.67 -0.37
CA SER A 16 -8.25 -14.39 -1.41
C SER A 16 -7.49 -14.26 -2.73
N GLN A 17 -7.84 -15.05 -3.76
CA GLN A 17 -7.28 -14.90 -5.11
C GLN A 17 -7.36 -13.46 -5.63
N ASN A 18 -8.38 -12.71 -5.18
CA ASN A 18 -8.71 -11.40 -5.74
C ASN A 18 -8.39 -10.22 -4.82
N SER A 19 -8.03 -10.45 -3.55
CA SER A 19 -7.82 -9.35 -2.59
C SER A 19 -6.89 -9.77 -1.46
N HIS A 20 -6.04 -8.85 -1.02
CA HIS A 20 -5.10 -9.11 0.07
C HIS A 20 -4.89 -7.88 0.96
N ILE A 21 -4.75 -8.15 2.27
CA ILE A 21 -4.06 -7.27 3.21
C ILE A 21 -2.72 -7.91 3.52
N THR A 22 -1.68 -7.10 3.51
CA THR A 22 -0.32 -7.61 3.54
C THR A 22 0.58 -6.77 4.43
N PHE A 23 1.22 -7.44 5.37
CA PHE A 23 2.32 -6.90 6.18
C PHE A 23 3.61 -7.53 5.64
N GLY A 24 4.26 -6.80 4.74
CA GLY A 24 5.40 -7.26 3.97
C GLY A 24 6.72 -6.81 4.57
N ASN A 25 7.75 -7.64 4.41
CA ASN A 25 9.15 -7.24 4.52
C ASN A 25 9.68 -7.13 3.09
N GLY A 26 9.67 -5.94 2.50
CA GLY A 26 10.39 -5.70 1.26
C GLY A 26 11.88 -5.80 1.52
N THR A 27 12.67 -6.22 0.54
CA THR A 27 14.14 -6.30 0.65
C THR A 27 14.82 -4.98 1.07
N THR A 28 14.08 -3.87 1.00
CA THR A 28 14.52 -2.51 1.37
C THR A 28 13.76 -1.92 2.58
N GLY A 29 12.74 -2.62 3.11
CA GLY A 29 11.95 -2.14 4.25
C GLY A 29 10.56 -2.78 4.34
N ASP A 30 9.98 -2.74 5.55
CA ASP A 30 8.63 -3.22 5.78
C ASP A 30 7.58 -2.29 5.16
N PHE A 31 6.48 -2.87 4.67
CA PHE A 31 5.36 -2.12 4.12
C PHE A 31 4.03 -2.70 4.55
N LEU A 32 3.01 -1.84 4.56
CA LEU A 32 1.61 -2.24 4.66
C LEU A 32 0.93 -1.97 3.33
N THR A 33 0.31 -3.00 2.76
CA THR A 33 -0.47 -2.87 1.52
C THR A 33 -1.88 -3.44 1.65
N ILE A 34 -2.80 -2.78 0.94
CA ILE A 34 -4.14 -3.28 0.61
C ILE A 34 -4.27 -3.20 -0.91
N GLY A 35 -4.62 -4.32 -1.53
CA GLY A 35 -4.74 -4.38 -2.97
C GLY A 35 -5.78 -5.39 -3.44
N SER A 36 -6.18 -5.22 -4.70
CA SER A 36 -6.94 -6.20 -5.45
C SER A 36 -6.04 -6.85 -6.49
N ARG A 37 -6.45 -8.03 -6.93
CA ARG A 37 -5.85 -8.73 -8.05
C ARG A 37 -6.98 -9.26 -8.92
N ASP A 38 -6.88 -9.08 -10.23
CA ASP A 38 -7.85 -9.68 -11.13
C ASP A 38 -7.53 -11.17 -11.38
N SER A 39 -8.46 -11.86 -12.04
CA SER A 39 -8.31 -13.27 -12.41
C SER A 39 -7.19 -13.52 -13.43
N ALA A 40 -6.74 -12.49 -14.15
CA ALA A 40 -5.61 -12.56 -15.07
C ALA A 40 -4.26 -12.36 -14.35
N GLY A 41 -4.29 -12.03 -13.06
CA GLY A 41 -3.13 -11.85 -12.20
C GLY A 41 -2.62 -10.41 -12.10
N SER A 42 -3.30 -9.44 -12.72
CA SER A 42 -2.96 -8.03 -12.60
C SER A 42 -3.30 -7.52 -11.20
N ALA A 43 -2.32 -6.98 -10.50
CA ALA A 43 -2.51 -6.42 -9.16
C ALA A 43 -2.70 -4.90 -9.24
N THR A 44 -3.55 -4.36 -8.36
CA THR A 44 -3.68 -2.92 -8.15
C THR A 44 -3.46 -2.62 -6.68
N GLU A 45 -2.42 -1.83 -6.36
CA GLU A 45 -2.26 -1.30 -5.02
C GLU A 45 -3.29 -0.19 -4.79
N MET A 46 -4.18 -0.42 -3.84
CA MET A 46 -5.19 0.57 -3.47
C MET A 46 -4.65 1.49 -2.37
N LEU A 47 -4.00 0.90 -1.37
CA LEU A 47 -3.31 1.59 -0.28
C LEU A 47 -1.93 0.97 -0.12
N TYR A 48 -0.92 1.83 -0.04
CA TYR A 48 0.45 1.47 0.24
C TYR A 48 1.00 2.38 1.35
N MET A 49 1.75 1.81 2.28
CA MET A 49 2.54 2.55 3.26
C MET A 49 3.96 1.98 3.34
N ASP A 50 4.97 2.82 3.15
CA ASP A 50 6.36 2.44 3.35
C ASP A 50 6.82 2.52 4.81
N ASN A 51 8.02 1.99 5.07
CA ASN A 51 8.71 2.05 6.35
C ASN A 51 9.10 3.47 6.81
N ASN A 52 8.96 4.49 5.96
CA ASN A 52 9.15 5.89 6.32
C ASN A 52 7.82 6.60 6.64
N GLY A 53 6.70 5.87 6.65
CA GLY A 53 5.37 6.37 6.93
C GLY A 53 4.81 7.25 5.81
N ASN A 54 5.31 7.12 4.59
CA ASN A 54 4.69 7.74 3.43
C ASN A 54 3.55 6.86 2.93
N VAL A 55 2.45 7.48 2.54
CA VAL A 55 1.22 6.80 2.13
C VAL A 55 0.95 7.06 0.65
N GLY A 56 0.75 6.00 -0.11
CA GLY A 56 0.28 6.00 -1.49
C GLY A 56 -1.16 5.51 -1.58
N ILE A 57 -2.00 6.21 -2.34
CA ILE A 57 -3.36 5.78 -2.68
C ILE A 57 -3.41 5.56 -4.19
N GLY A 58 -3.75 4.34 -4.61
CA GLY A 58 -3.76 3.95 -6.03
C GLY A 58 -2.37 3.69 -6.62
N GLY A 59 -1.34 3.52 -5.79
CA GLY A 59 0.04 3.26 -6.19
C GLY A 59 1.04 3.56 -5.08
N THR A 60 2.34 3.52 -5.37
CA THR A 60 3.41 3.78 -4.41
C THR A 60 3.67 5.28 -4.21
N PRO A 61 3.93 5.76 -2.99
CA PRO A 61 4.22 7.16 -2.76
C PRO A 61 5.52 7.58 -3.44
N ALA A 62 5.52 8.77 -4.04
CA ALA A 62 6.75 9.36 -4.56
C ALA A 62 7.69 9.71 -3.41
N ALA A 63 9.01 9.55 -3.64
CA ALA A 63 10.02 9.82 -2.62
C ALA A 63 9.87 11.23 -2.02
N GLY A 64 9.89 11.31 -0.68
CA GLY A 64 9.76 12.56 0.06
C GLY A 64 8.33 13.13 0.16
N ARG A 65 7.31 12.44 -0.35
CA ARG A 65 5.89 12.84 -0.19
C ARG A 65 5.22 12.01 0.88
N LYS A 66 4.76 12.65 1.96
CA LYS A 66 4.05 11.95 3.06
C LYS A 66 2.72 11.34 2.62
N LEU A 67 2.02 11.99 1.70
CA LEU A 67 0.81 11.48 1.06
C LEU A 67 0.90 11.71 -0.44
N HIS A 68 0.69 10.66 -1.23
CA HIS A 68 0.62 10.69 -2.68
C HIS A 68 -0.66 9.97 -3.13
N VAL A 69 -1.51 10.64 -3.90
CA VAL A 69 -2.75 10.05 -4.42
C VAL A 69 -2.67 10.04 -5.94
N TYR A 70 -2.81 8.85 -6.54
CA TYR A 70 -2.93 8.68 -7.97
C TYR A 70 -4.39 8.88 -8.39
N GLY A 71 -4.62 9.79 -9.33
CA GLY A 71 -5.96 10.10 -9.86
C GLY A 71 -6.52 11.43 -9.38
N THR A 72 -7.80 11.66 -9.66
CA THR A 72 -8.50 12.91 -9.35
C THR A 72 -9.09 12.88 -7.94
N LEU A 73 -8.75 13.87 -7.13
CA LEU A 73 -9.39 14.09 -5.83
C LEU A 73 -10.72 14.83 -6.06
N SER A 74 -11.83 14.22 -5.70
CA SER A 74 -13.13 14.89 -5.59
C SER A 74 -13.35 15.29 -4.14
N ALA A 75 -13.06 16.55 -3.81
CA ALA A 75 -13.36 17.10 -2.50
C ALA A 75 -14.64 17.93 -2.59
N GLY A 76 -15.65 17.60 -1.80
CA GLY A 76 -16.90 18.38 -1.71
C GLY A 76 -16.76 19.71 -0.95
N TYR A 77 -15.54 20.09 -0.61
CA TYR A 77 -15.15 21.29 0.14
C TYR A 77 -13.63 21.48 -0.02
N ASP A 78 -13.09 22.63 0.39
CA ASP A 78 -11.67 22.93 0.37
C ASP A 78 -10.85 21.91 1.17
N ILE A 79 -9.69 21.52 0.64
CA ILE A 79 -8.71 20.71 1.36
C ILE A 79 -7.67 21.66 1.97
N PRO A 80 -7.80 22.06 3.25
CA PRO A 80 -6.79 22.90 3.88
C PRO A 80 -5.51 22.10 4.15
N ILE A 81 -4.45 22.37 3.38
CA ILE A 81 -3.09 21.93 3.72
C ILE A 81 -2.47 22.92 4.72
N ARG A 82 -2.55 22.62 6.01
CA ARG A 82 -1.87 23.41 7.04
C ARG A 82 -0.41 22.98 7.11
N ARG A 83 0.49 23.90 6.76
CA ARG A 83 1.90 23.79 7.13
C ARG A 83 2.01 24.34 8.56
N TRP A 84 2.47 23.50 9.47
CA TRP A 84 2.89 23.92 10.81
C TRP A 84 4.18 24.75 10.70
#